data_AF-A0A9E4T1D6-F1
#
_entry.id   AF-A0A9E4T1D6-F1
#
_cell.length_a   1.000
_cell.length_b   1.000
_cell.length_c   1.000
_cell.angle_alpha   90.00
_cell.angle_beta   90.00
_cell.angle_gamma   90.00
#
_symmetry.space_group_name_H-M   'P 1'
#
loop_
_entity.id
_entity.type
_entity.pdbx_description
1 polymer ?
#
loop_
_entity_poly.entity_id
_entity_poly.type
_entity_poly.pdbx_seq_one_letter_code
_entity_poly.pdbx_strand_id
1 'polypeptide(L)' 'MNDQTQDENKLIAQRREKLQQMRDNGNAFPNDFRRNSMAGELHAEYDAKSDE' A
#
# COMPACT_ATOMS: atom_id res chain seq x y z
N MET A 1 -14.56 -15.15 -17.47
CA MET A 1 -13.83 -14.24 -18.37
C MET A 1 -14.41 -12.82 -18.33
N ASN A 2 -15.72 -12.61 -18.52
CA ASN A 2 -16.32 -11.26 -18.55
C ASN A 2 -16.54 -10.61 -17.16
N ASP A 3 -16.78 -11.42 -16.11
CA ASP A 3 -16.91 -10.88 -14.73
C ASP A 3 -15.58 -10.39 -14.16
N GLN A 4 -14.49 -11.13 -14.38
CA GLN A 4 -13.16 -10.74 -13.91
C GLN A 4 -12.70 -9.40 -14.50
N THR A 5 -12.94 -9.18 -15.80
CA THR A 5 -12.65 -7.90 -16.45
C THR A 5 -13.56 -6.79 -15.97
N GLN A 6 -14.84 -7.06 -15.68
CA GLN A 6 -15.74 -6.06 -15.08
C GLN A 6 -15.31 -5.66 -13.67
N ASP A 7 -14.92 -6.62 -12.84
CA ASP A 7 -14.46 -6.33 -11.48
C ASP A 7 -13.11 -5.60 -11.46
N GLU A 8 -12.19 -5.96 -12.36
CA GLU A 8 -10.95 -5.22 -12.58
C GLU A 8 -11.22 -3.76 -12.96
N ASN A 9 -12.15 -3.54 -13.91
CA ASN A 9 -12.54 -2.19 -14.32
C ASN A 9 -13.13 -1.38 -13.16
N LYS A 10 -13.97 -2.00 -12.31
CA LYS A 10 -14.49 -1.35 -11.09
C LYS A 10 -13.35 -0.96 -10.14
N LEU A 11 -12.39 -1.86 -9.90
CA LEU A 11 -11.24 -1.58 -9.04
C LEU A 11 -10.36 -0.47 -9.60
N ILE A 12 -10.14 -0.44 -10.91
CA ILE A 12 -9.38 0.63 -11.59
C ILE A 12 -10.10 1.98 -11.43
N ALA A 13 -11.42 2.03 -11.61
CA ALA A 13 -12.21 3.24 -11.43
C ALA A 13 -12.08 3.79 -10.00
N GLN A 14 -12.22 2.93 -8.99
CA GLN A 14 -12.06 3.31 -7.58
C GLN A 14 -10.65 3.82 -7.26
N ARG A 15 -9.60 3.19 -7.82
CA ARG A 15 -8.21 3.66 -7.63
C ARG A 15 -7.99 5.04 -8.23
N ARG A 16 -8.56 5.32 -9.40
CA ARG A 16 -8.48 6.63 -10.06
C ARG A 16 -9.20 7.72 -9.28
N GLU A 17 -10.39 7.43 -8.77
CA GLU A 17 -11.16 8.36 -7.94
C GLU A 17 -10.39 8.73 -6.66
N LYS A 18 -9.87 7.74 -5.94
CA LYS A 18 -9.04 7.97 -4.75
C LYS A 18 -7.79 8.79 -5.05
N LEU A 19 -7.12 8.51 -6.17
CA LEU A 19 -5.95 9.28 -6.60
C LEU A 19 -6.31 10.74 -6.91
N GLN A 20 -7.47 10.99 -7.52
CA GLN A 20 -7.92 12.36 -7.78
C GLN A 20 -8.15 13.12 -6.47
N GLN A 21 -8.84 12.52 -5.50
CA GLN A 21 -9.05 13.12 -4.17
C GLN A 21 -7.71 13.44 -3.48
N MET A 22 -6.71 12.56 -3.59
CA MET A 22 -5.36 12.81 -3.05
C MET A 22 -4.65 13.99 -3.73
N ARG A 23 -4.85 14.18 -5.05
CA ARG A 23 -4.29 15.32 -5.80
C ARG A 23 -4.99 16.63 -5.44
N ASP A 24 -6.29 16.61 -5.24
CA ASP A 24 -7.06 17.79 -4.84
C ASP A 24 -6.66 18.27 -3.44
N ASN A 25 -6.30 17.31 -2.56
CA ASN A 25 -5.80 17.59 -1.21
C ASN A 25 -4.32 18.02 -1.16
N GLY A 26 -3.58 17.98 -2.29
CA GLY A 26 -2.18 18.41 -2.37
C GLY A 26 -1.25 17.40 -3.06
N ASN A 27 -0.12 17.08 -2.44
CA ASN A 27 0.87 16.19 -3.03
C ASN A 27 0.48 14.71 -2.88
N ALA A 28 -0.12 14.15 -3.94
CA ALA A 28 -0.51 12.73 -3.98
C ALA A 28 0.66 11.73 -3.90
N PHE A 29 1.90 12.18 -4.18
CA PHE A 29 3.09 11.33 -4.17
C PHE A 29 4.20 11.95 -3.31
N PRO A 30 4.08 11.91 -1.98
CA PRO A 30 5.13 12.39 -1.09
C PRO A 30 6.37 11.48 -1.13
N ASN A 31 7.55 12.08 -0.92
CA ASN A 31 8.84 11.39 -0.84
C ASN A 31 9.57 11.73 0.47
N ASP A 32 8.82 11.77 1.56
CA ASP A 32 9.27 12.12 2.90
C ASP A 32 9.48 10.90 3.80
N PHE A 33 8.81 9.78 3.53
CA PHE A 33 8.93 8.58 4.32
C PHE A 33 10.38 8.06 4.36
N ARG A 34 10.82 7.69 5.57
CA ARG A 34 12.12 7.06 5.83
C ARG A 34 11.88 5.83 6.68
N ARG A 35 12.13 4.65 6.10
CA ARG A 35 12.11 3.39 6.85
C ARG A 35 13.28 3.35 7.84
N ASN A 36 13.07 2.73 8.99
CA ASN A 36 14.09 2.46 10.00
C ASN A 36 14.55 0.99 10.04
N SER A 37 13.76 0.07 9.46
CA SER A 37 14.06 -1.36 9.45
C SER A 37 13.54 -2.03 8.18
N MET A 38 14.13 -3.16 7.84
CA MET A 38 13.67 -4.06 6.78
C MET A 38 12.95 -5.27 7.38
N ALA A 39 11.96 -5.84 6.66
CA ALA A 39 11.24 -7.02 7.13
C ALA A 39 12.18 -8.19 7.50
N GLY A 40 13.24 -8.42 6.70
CA GLY A 40 14.22 -9.45 7.01
C GLY A 40 15.02 -9.20 8.31
N GLU A 41 15.31 -7.94 8.64
CA GLU A 41 15.98 -7.58 9.91
C GLU A 41 15.05 -7.87 11.08
N LEU A 42 13.78 -7.48 10.97
CA LEU A 42 12.77 -7.74 11.99
C LEU A 42 12.56 -9.24 12.21
N HIS A 43 12.45 -10.03 11.14
CA HIS A 43 12.30 -11.48 11.26
C HIS A 43 13.52 -12.13 11.92
N ALA A 44 14.73 -11.77 11.49
CA ALA A 44 15.96 -12.31 12.07
C ALA A 44 16.10 -11.98 13.56
N GLU A 45 15.67 -10.79 13.97
CA GLU A 45 15.82 -10.32 15.35
C GLU A 45 14.69 -10.79 16.28
N TYR A 46 13.47 -10.98 15.78
CA TYR A 46 12.28 -11.16 16.62
C TYR A 46 11.51 -12.48 16.40
N ASP A 47 11.65 -13.19 15.28
CA ASP A 47 10.84 -14.40 15.03
C ASP A 47 11.08 -15.53 16.06
N ALA A 48 12.30 -15.57 16.61
CA ALA A 48 12.69 -16.56 17.63
C ALA A 48 12.47 -16.08 19.08
N LYS A 49 12.03 -14.84 19.28
CA LYS A 49 11.72 -14.33 20.61
C LYS A 49 10.31 -14.80 20.99
N SER A 50 10.18 -15.49 22.12
CA SER A 50 8.88 -15.77 22.72
C SER A 50 8.34 -14.50 23.40
N ASP A 51 7.02 -14.34 23.38
CA ASP A 51 6.34 -13.35 24.22
C ASP A 51 6.47 -13.77 25.69
N GLU A 52 7.54 -13.32 26.36
CA GLU A 52 7.73 -13.44 27.82
C GLU A 52 7.50 -12.10 28.52
#